data_AF-A0A258K230-F1
#
_entry.id   AF-A0A258K230-F1
#
_cell.length_a   1.000
_cell.length_b   1.000
_cell.length_c   1.000
_cell.angle_alpha   90.00
_cell.angle_beta   90.00
_cell.angle_gamma   90.00
#
_symmetry.space_group_name_H-M   'P 1'
#
loop_
_entity.id
_entity.type
_entity.pdbx_description
1 polymer ?
#
loop_
_entity_poly.entity_id
_entity_poly.type
_entity_poly.pdbx_seq_one_letter_code
_entity_poly.pdbx_strand_id
1 'polypeptide(L)'
;APKAIGGRVVLEAMARRPGGFVAVWSSVNALFGGTAAGAYSAANAALAGLTAPDGVRLLTLHWSRWQDLGMSAGTAASDGEDRGAFAAARGFRTLPVADALASLEAALAMGVPALSIGLDGRHPAVRARSAQDAAPLLALAGFLVRRPGAAGGAPVHDAVSDRFDTPVSCALREVEALPRHGDGRIDTEALARQGGAVMAARARDPVETQLAGLWSELLHRPSPGPDDNFFTAGGHSLVAARLVYRVREVFGVDLPLRILFEAPTLAGMAAWIGAHLPTGEGTRQIPDCLVPVQPEGDKSALFCVHPAGGSPWCYLFLAEHLGRAQPVYGFQAPGLVDDKPPLTTVEAMARLYVEAMRVQQPEGPYRIAAWSSGGPVAFEMARVLEQAGERVATLAFLDCA
;
A
#
# COMPACT_ATOMS: atom_id res chain seq x y z
N ALA A 1 -22.75 -16.19 -11.64
CA ALA A 1 -22.64 -15.38 -10.40
C ALA A 1 -21.92 -14.07 -10.71
N PRO A 2 -22.33 -12.91 -10.13
CA PRO A 2 -21.76 -11.59 -10.43
C PRO A 2 -20.23 -11.53 -10.32
N LYS A 3 -19.65 -12.24 -9.33
CA LYS A 3 -18.20 -12.34 -9.14
C LYS A 3 -17.46 -12.96 -10.33
N ALA A 4 -18.01 -14.02 -10.93
CA ALA A 4 -17.43 -14.69 -12.09
C ALA A 4 -17.51 -13.83 -13.37
N ILE A 5 -18.63 -13.12 -13.55
CA ILE A 5 -18.83 -12.20 -14.67
C ILE A 5 -17.86 -11.01 -14.56
N GLY A 6 -17.74 -10.42 -13.36
CA GLY A 6 -16.79 -9.34 -13.11
C GLY A 6 -15.33 -9.74 -13.35
N GLY A 7 -14.93 -10.94 -12.88
CA GLY A 7 -13.59 -11.46 -13.13
C GLY A 7 -13.26 -11.60 -14.62
N ARG A 8 -14.22 -12.08 -15.42
CA ARG A 8 -14.07 -12.18 -16.88
C ARG A 8 -13.93 -10.81 -17.55
N VAL A 9 -14.77 -9.83 -17.16
CA VAL A 9 -14.71 -8.46 -17.70
C VAL A 9 -13.36 -7.80 -17.41
N VAL A 10 -12.80 -8.00 -16.21
CA VAL A 10 -11.47 -7.47 -15.85
C VAL A 10 -10.37 -8.13 -16.69
N LEU A 11 -10.44 -9.45 -16.91
CA LEU A 11 -9.48 -10.16 -17.77
C LEU A 11 -9.55 -9.69 -19.22
N GLU A 12 -10.76 -9.51 -19.77
CA GLU A 12 -10.97 -8.98 -21.13
C GLU A 12 -10.43 -7.56 -21.27
N ALA A 13 -10.59 -6.71 -20.25
CA ALA A 13 -10.02 -5.36 -20.23
C ALA A 13 -8.48 -5.38 -20.17
N MET A 14 -7.90 -6.35 -19.46
CA MET A 14 -6.45 -6.52 -19.35
C MET A 14 -5.80 -7.12 -20.59
N ALA A 15 -6.57 -7.75 -21.49
CA ALA A 15 -6.06 -8.27 -22.78
C ALA A 15 -5.34 -7.20 -23.63
N ARG A 16 -5.64 -5.91 -23.40
CA ARG A 16 -5.03 -4.77 -24.09
C ARG A 16 -3.76 -4.23 -23.41
N ARG A 17 -3.30 -4.85 -22.32
CA ARG A 17 -2.16 -4.40 -21.50
C ARG A 17 -1.18 -5.56 -21.23
N PRO A 18 -0.25 -5.84 -22.17
CA PRO A 18 0.71 -6.91 -22.00
C PRO A 18 1.63 -6.67 -20.80
N GLY A 19 1.90 -7.72 -20.02
CA GLY A 19 2.73 -7.67 -18.81
C GLY A 19 1.97 -7.43 -17.50
N GLY A 20 0.66 -7.14 -17.58
CA GLY A 20 -0.21 -7.03 -16.41
C GLY A 20 -0.52 -8.38 -15.74
N PHE A 21 -0.97 -8.33 -14.49
CA PHE A 21 -1.54 -9.50 -13.82
C PHE A 21 -2.89 -9.17 -13.19
N VAL A 22 -3.77 -10.17 -13.14
CA VAL A 22 -5.05 -10.13 -12.45
C VAL A 22 -4.96 -11.09 -11.27
N ALA A 23 -5.19 -10.59 -10.07
CA ALA A 23 -5.31 -11.41 -8.87
C ALA A 23 -6.77 -11.56 -8.45
N VAL A 24 -7.27 -12.79 -8.39
CA VAL A 24 -8.61 -13.12 -7.95
C VAL A 24 -8.56 -13.68 -6.53
N TRP A 25 -9.25 -13.01 -5.61
CA TRP A 25 -9.21 -13.31 -4.19
C TRP A 25 -10.44 -14.14 -3.79
N SER A 26 -10.22 -15.18 -3.01
CA SER A 26 -11.25 -16.09 -2.54
C SER A 26 -10.94 -16.59 -1.13
N SER A 27 -11.93 -17.20 -0.48
CA SER A 27 -11.73 -17.90 0.79
C SER A 27 -11.40 -19.37 0.53
N VAL A 28 -10.58 -19.98 1.39
CA VAL A 28 -10.38 -21.44 1.42
C VAL A 28 -11.68 -22.20 1.63
N ASN A 29 -12.73 -21.57 2.17
CA ASN A 29 -14.07 -22.17 2.24
C ASN A 29 -14.66 -22.50 0.87
N ALA A 30 -14.16 -21.91 -0.22
CA ALA A 30 -14.55 -22.31 -1.58
C ALA A 30 -14.06 -23.72 -1.96
N LEU A 31 -13.02 -24.22 -1.29
CA LEU A 31 -12.39 -25.52 -1.56
C LEU A 31 -12.78 -26.57 -0.52
N PHE A 32 -13.02 -26.13 0.72
CA PHE A 32 -13.24 -26.99 1.89
C PHE A 32 -14.62 -26.80 2.55
N GLY A 33 -15.48 -25.95 1.99
CA GLY A 33 -16.81 -25.64 2.51
C GLY A 33 -17.78 -26.82 2.40
N GLY A 34 -18.75 -26.88 3.32
CA GLY A 34 -19.87 -27.82 3.26
C GLY A 34 -20.97 -27.36 2.31
N THR A 35 -22.09 -28.10 2.27
CA THR A 35 -23.25 -27.84 1.39
C THR A 35 -23.79 -26.41 1.48
N ALA A 36 -23.73 -25.78 2.67
CA ALA A 36 -24.14 -24.39 2.88
C ALA A 36 -23.29 -23.35 2.12
N ALA A 37 -22.09 -23.71 1.66
CA ALA A 37 -21.22 -22.87 0.85
C ALA A 37 -21.20 -23.27 -0.63
N GLY A 38 -22.11 -24.14 -1.09
CA GLY A 38 -22.07 -24.74 -2.43
C GLY A 38 -22.09 -23.72 -3.57
N ALA A 39 -23.01 -22.74 -3.54
CA ALA A 39 -23.10 -21.71 -4.56
C ALA A 39 -21.87 -20.78 -4.58
N TYR A 40 -21.32 -20.48 -3.40
CA TYR A 40 -20.08 -19.71 -3.25
C TYR A 40 -18.87 -20.48 -3.79
N SER A 41 -18.78 -21.78 -3.46
CA SER A 41 -17.71 -22.68 -3.92
C SER A 41 -17.74 -22.84 -5.44
N ALA A 42 -18.91 -23.06 -6.03
CA ALA A 42 -19.09 -23.14 -7.48
C ALA A 42 -18.69 -21.84 -8.19
N ALA A 43 -19.06 -20.67 -7.64
CA ALA A 43 -18.68 -19.38 -8.23
C ALA A 43 -17.17 -19.13 -8.19
N ASN A 44 -16.48 -19.60 -7.14
CA ASN A 44 -15.03 -19.45 -7.02
C ASN A 44 -14.27 -20.51 -7.83
N ALA A 45 -14.78 -21.73 -7.96
CA ALA A 45 -14.24 -22.74 -8.87
C ALA A 45 -14.32 -22.25 -10.32
N ALA A 46 -15.43 -21.60 -10.72
CA ALA A 46 -15.56 -20.99 -12.02
C ALA A 46 -14.52 -19.87 -12.27
N LEU A 47 -14.16 -19.10 -11.24
CA LEU A 47 -13.11 -18.09 -11.32
C LEU A 47 -11.71 -18.69 -11.45
N ALA A 48 -11.43 -19.75 -10.69
CA ALA A 48 -10.16 -20.47 -10.76
C ALA A 48 -9.94 -21.16 -12.12
N GLY A 49 -11.03 -21.51 -12.81
CA GLY A 49 -11.01 -22.06 -14.16
C GLY A 49 -10.96 -21.03 -15.29
N LEU A 50 -10.89 -19.72 -14.99
CA LEU A 50 -10.70 -18.71 -16.02
C LEU A 50 -9.30 -18.83 -16.61
N THR A 51 -9.19 -18.66 -17.93
CA THR A 51 -7.91 -18.58 -18.62
C THR A 51 -7.59 -17.12 -18.93
N ALA A 52 -6.33 -16.74 -18.70
CA ALA A 52 -5.87 -15.41 -19.05
C ALA A 52 -5.58 -15.31 -20.56
N PRO A 53 -5.86 -14.17 -21.20
CA PRO A 53 -5.35 -13.85 -22.53
C PRO A 53 -3.81 -13.87 -22.57
N ASP A 54 -3.22 -14.15 -23.73
CA ASP A 54 -1.77 -14.18 -23.91
C ASP A 54 -1.10 -12.89 -23.41
N GLY A 55 -0.05 -13.04 -22.59
CA GLY A 55 0.69 -11.91 -22.02
C GLY A 55 0.09 -11.30 -20.74
N VAL A 56 -1.03 -11.83 -20.23
CA VAL A 56 -1.62 -11.46 -18.93
C VAL A 56 -1.47 -12.63 -17.96
N ARG A 57 -0.97 -12.38 -16.74
CA ARG A 57 -0.91 -13.41 -15.69
C ARG A 57 -2.21 -13.42 -14.89
N LEU A 58 -2.83 -14.58 -14.68
CA LEU A 58 -3.94 -14.74 -13.74
C LEU A 58 -3.46 -15.51 -12.51
N LEU A 59 -3.64 -14.91 -11.34
CA LEU A 59 -3.31 -15.47 -10.04
C LEU A 59 -4.59 -15.65 -9.23
N THR A 60 -4.90 -16.88 -8.82
CA THR A 60 -6.06 -17.18 -7.97
C THR A 60 -5.59 -17.48 -6.55
N LEU A 61 -5.96 -16.63 -5.59
CA LEU A 61 -5.53 -16.75 -4.19
C LEU A 61 -6.72 -17.13 -3.29
N HIS A 62 -6.61 -18.27 -2.62
CA HIS A 62 -7.56 -18.73 -1.63
C HIS A 62 -7.00 -18.52 -0.23
N TRP A 63 -7.57 -17.60 0.53
CA TRP A 63 -7.09 -17.21 1.85
C TRP A 63 -7.87 -17.89 2.97
N SER A 64 -7.14 -18.31 4.00
CA SER A 64 -7.68 -18.49 5.33
C SER A 64 -7.95 -17.12 5.99
N ARG A 65 -8.20 -17.10 7.29
CA ARG A 65 -8.55 -15.85 8.01
C ARG A 65 -7.31 -15.03 8.29
N TRP A 66 -7.46 -13.70 8.25
CA TRP A 66 -6.47 -12.74 8.67
C TRP A 66 -6.83 -12.26 10.08
N GLN A 67 -5.83 -12.11 10.94
CA GLN A 67 -6.03 -11.64 12.31
C GLN A 67 -6.39 -10.16 12.32
N ASP A 68 -7.35 -9.77 13.16
CA ASP A 68 -7.66 -8.37 13.50
C ASP A 68 -8.00 -7.45 12.30
N LEU A 69 -8.44 -8.02 11.17
CA LEU A 69 -8.87 -7.30 9.96
C LEU A 69 -10.17 -7.85 9.38
N GLY A 70 -11.01 -6.98 8.82
CA GLY A 70 -12.25 -7.38 8.13
C GLY A 70 -13.27 -8.06 9.05
N MET A 71 -14.01 -9.07 8.55
CA MET A 71 -15.03 -9.80 9.32
C MET A 71 -14.46 -10.61 10.51
N SER A 72 -13.14 -10.70 10.67
CA SER A 72 -12.48 -11.26 11.86
C SER A 72 -12.13 -10.21 12.92
N ALA A 73 -12.19 -8.91 12.59
CA ALA A 73 -12.02 -7.84 13.56
C ALA A 73 -13.33 -7.69 14.37
N GLY A 74 -13.27 -8.03 15.67
CA GLY A 74 -14.42 -7.92 16.59
C GLY A 74 -15.13 -9.23 16.92
N THR A 75 -14.77 -10.37 16.31
CA THR A 75 -15.43 -11.66 16.58
C THR A 75 -14.88 -12.42 17.79
N ALA A 76 -14.07 -11.78 18.63
CA ALA A 76 -13.40 -12.44 19.75
C ALA A 76 -14.32 -12.75 20.96
N ALA A 77 -15.60 -12.37 20.96
CA ALA A 77 -16.41 -12.51 22.19
C ALA A 77 -17.95 -12.62 22.08
N SER A 78 -18.60 -12.73 20.91
CA SER A 78 -20.07 -12.58 20.86
C SER A 78 -20.91 -13.85 20.82
N ASP A 79 -20.38 -15.03 20.50
CA ASP A 79 -21.14 -16.29 20.54
C ASP A 79 -20.23 -17.38 21.11
N GLY A 80 -20.67 -18.08 22.16
CA GLY A 80 -19.88 -19.06 22.95
C GLY A 80 -19.37 -20.31 22.22
N GLU A 81 -19.23 -20.30 20.90
CA GLU A 81 -18.47 -21.25 20.12
C GLU A 81 -17.13 -20.63 19.73
N ASP A 82 -16.02 -21.23 20.17
CA ASP A 82 -14.69 -20.85 19.72
C ASP A 82 -14.54 -21.17 18.22
N ARG A 83 -14.97 -20.24 17.36
CA ARG A 83 -14.84 -20.32 15.90
C ARG A 83 -13.36 -20.42 15.48
N GLY A 84 -12.43 -20.03 16.36
CA GLY A 84 -11.01 -20.32 16.25
C GLY A 84 -10.73 -21.81 16.23
N ALA A 85 -11.20 -22.53 17.24
CA ALA A 85 -11.12 -23.98 17.35
C ALA A 85 -11.85 -24.71 16.20
N PHE A 86 -13.03 -24.24 15.79
CA PHE A 86 -13.78 -24.84 14.67
C PHE A 86 -13.01 -24.75 13.33
N ALA A 87 -12.38 -23.62 13.04
CA ALA A 87 -11.57 -23.46 11.84
C ALA A 87 -10.26 -24.27 11.91
N ALA A 88 -9.62 -24.30 13.09
CA ALA A 88 -8.43 -25.12 13.32
C ALA A 88 -8.72 -26.62 13.14
N ALA A 89 -9.88 -27.09 13.59
CA ALA A 89 -10.37 -28.46 13.38
C ALA A 89 -10.62 -28.82 11.91
N ARG A 90 -10.64 -27.83 10.99
CA ARG A 90 -10.69 -28.04 9.54
C ARG A 90 -9.32 -27.88 8.87
N GLY A 91 -8.27 -27.65 9.65
CA GLY A 91 -6.92 -27.39 9.16
C GLY A 91 -6.72 -25.96 8.65
N PHE A 92 -7.54 -24.99 9.06
CA PHE A 92 -7.34 -23.59 8.68
C PHE A 92 -6.61 -22.84 9.78
N ARG A 93 -5.66 -21.99 9.38
CA ARG A 93 -4.90 -21.13 10.28
C ARG A 93 -5.43 -19.70 10.19
N THR A 94 -5.49 -19.01 11.32
CA THR A 94 -5.61 -17.56 11.32
C THR A 94 -4.20 -16.99 11.18
N LEU A 95 -3.99 -16.17 10.16
CA LEU A 95 -2.69 -15.59 9.85
C LEU A 95 -2.57 -14.19 10.45
N PRO A 96 -1.49 -13.89 11.18
CA PRO A 96 -1.10 -12.52 11.43
C PRO A 96 -0.98 -11.74 10.11
N VAL A 97 -1.26 -10.44 10.14
CA VAL A 97 -1.24 -9.60 8.92
C VAL A 97 0.12 -9.63 8.24
N ALA A 98 1.21 -9.59 9.01
CA ALA A 98 2.57 -9.67 8.49
C ALA A 98 2.81 -11.00 7.73
N ASP A 99 2.38 -12.13 8.30
CA ASP A 99 2.51 -13.45 7.68
C ASP A 99 1.66 -13.55 6.39
N ALA A 100 0.49 -12.89 6.38
CA ALA A 100 -0.36 -12.86 5.21
C ALA A 100 0.25 -12.02 4.08
N LEU A 101 0.82 -10.86 4.38
CA LEU A 101 1.54 -10.03 3.39
C LEU A 101 2.77 -10.76 2.84
N ALA A 102 3.56 -11.41 3.70
CA ALA A 102 4.69 -12.24 3.27
C ALA A 102 4.24 -13.41 2.36
N SER A 103 3.10 -14.03 2.68
CA SER A 103 2.53 -15.10 1.85
C SER A 103 2.06 -14.59 0.47
N LEU A 104 1.56 -13.35 0.39
CA LEU A 104 1.19 -12.73 -0.88
C LEU A 104 2.41 -12.43 -1.74
N GLU A 105 3.46 -11.87 -1.14
CA GLU A 105 4.72 -11.61 -1.83
C GLU A 105 5.32 -12.90 -2.39
N ALA A 106 5.35 -13.96 -1.57
CA ALA A 106 5.75 -15.29 -2.00
C ALA A 106 4.87 -15.83 -3.14
N ALA A 107 3.54 -15.64 -3.07
CA ALA A 107 2.61 -16.06 -4.13
C ALA A 107 2.87 -15.35 -5.45
N LEU A 108 3.16 -14.05 -5.42
CA LEU A 108 3.49 -13.25 -6.59
C LEU A 108 4.83 -13.65 -7.20
N ALA A 109 5.81 -13.97 -6.35
CA ALA A 109 7.15 -14.42 -6.78
C ALA A 109 7.14 -15.81 -7.41
N MET A 110 6.34 -16.75 -6.89
CA MET A 110 6.25 -18.12 -7.42
C MET A 110 5.64 -18.19 -8.82
N GLY A 111 4.80 -17.22 -9.20
CA GLY A 111 4.14 -17.21 -10.51
C GLY A 111 3.19 -18.40 -10.74
N VAL A 112 2.76 -19.09 -9.68
CA VAL A 112 1.78 -20.18 -9.79
C VAL A 112 0.39 -19.61 -10.10
N PRO A 113 -0.43 -20.28 -10.91
CA PRO A 113 -1.74 -19.77 -11.30
C PRO A 113 -2.77 -19.81 -10.16
N ALA A 114 -2.58 -20.68 -9.17
CA ALA A 114 -3.46 -20.81 -8.02
C ALA A 114 -2.70 -21.17 -6.74
N LEU A 115 -3.03 -20.52 -5.62
CA LEU A 115 -2.45 -20.79 -4.32
C LEU A 115 -3.51 -20.78 -3.22
N SER A 116 -3.39 -21.72 -2.28
CA SER A 116 -4.17 -21.73 -1.04
C SER A 116 -3.28 -21.41 0.14
N ILE A 117 -3.66 -20.40 0.92
CA ILE A 117 -2.80 -19.77 1.92
C ILE A 117 -3.42 -19.92 3.31
N GLY A 118 -2.58 -20.26 4.30
CA GLY A 118 -2.99 -20.43 5.69
C GLY A 118 -3.72 -21.72 5.98
N LEU A 119 -3.28 -22.82 5.37
CA LEU A 119 -3.74 -24.17 5.65
C LEU A 119 -2.67 -24.95 6.42
N ASP A 120 -3.07 -25.84 7.32
CA ASP A 120 -2.19 -26.84 7.90
C ASP A 120 -2.05 -28.04 6.94
N GLY A 121 -0.91 -28.10 6.25
CA GLY A 121 -0.58 -29.20 5.34
C GLY A 121 -0.43 -30.57 6.00
N ARG A 122 -0.47 -30.67 7.34
CA ARG A 122 -0.51 -31.96 8.07
C ARG A 122 -1.93 -32.45 8.28
N HIS A 123 -2.92 -31.57 8.16
CA HIS A 123 -4.31 -31.92 8.38
C HIS A 123 -4.83 -32.87 7.27
N PRO A 124 -5.46 -34.02 7.61
CA PRO A 124 -5.86 -35.02 6.61
C PRO A 124 -6.73 -34.47 5.48
N ALA A 125 -7.67 -33.57 5.80
CA ALA A 125 -8.58 -32.99 4.80
C ALA A 125 -7.86 -32.04 3.82
N VAL A 126 -6.74 -31.44 4.23
CA VAL A 126 -5.89 -30.57 3.40
C VAL A 126 -4.95 -31.43 2.56
N ARG A 127 -4.31 -32.43 3.17
CA ARG A 127 -3.45 -33.41 2.47
C ARG A 127 -4.19 -34.11 1.34
N ALA A 128 -5.41 -34.57 1.59
CA ALA A 128 -6.22 -35.26 0.58
C ALA A 128 -6.53 -34.40 -0.67
N ARG A 129 -6.34 -33.07 -0.61
CA ARG A 129 -6.58 -32.14 -1.72
C ARG A 129 -5.30 -31.50 -2.27
N SER A 130 -4.13 -31.86 -1.73
CA SER A 130 -2.84 -31.32 -2.17
C SER A 130 -2.20 -32.28 -3.16
N ALA A 131 -1.96 -31.83 -4.39
CA ALA A 131 -1.38 -32.65 -5.46
C ALA A 131 0.16 -32.67 -5.48
N GLN A 132 0.79 -31.77 -4.72
CA GLN A 132 2.24 -31.62 -4.61
C GLN A 132 2.63 -31.53 -3.13
N ASP A 133 3.82 -32.03 -2.82
CA ASP A 133 4.42 -31.86 -1.49
C ASP A 133 4.79 -30.39 -1.26
N ALA A 134 4.73 -29.97 0.01
CA ALA A 134 5.13 -28.61 0.39
C ALA A 134 6.63 -28.42 0.16
N ALA A 135 7.00 -27.36 -0.57
CA ALA A 135 8.37 -26.95 -0.77
C ALA A 135 8.65 -25.65 0.01
N PRO A 136 9.78 -25.53 0.73
CA PRO A 136 10.15 -24.28 1.39
C PRO A 136 10.50 -23.22 0.35
N LEU A 137 9.92 -22.02 0.51
CA LEU A 137 10.13 -20.88 -0.41
C LEU A 137 11.31 -19.98 -0.02
N LEU A 138 11.79 -20.13 1.21
CA LEU A 138 12.94 -19.41 1.73
C LEU A 138 14.03 -20.41 2.05
N ALA A 139 15.24 -20.15 1.56
CA ALA A 139 16.42 -20.89 1.97
C ALA A 139 16.87 -20.40 3.35
N LEU A 140 17.16 -21.32 4.26
CA LEU A 140 17.76 -20.98 5.55
C LEU A 140 19.29 -20.92 5.40
N ALA A 141 19.86 -19.81 5.85
CA ALA A 141 21.30 -19.69 6.07
C ALA A 141 21.56 -19.73 7.57
N GLY A 142 22.50 -20.57 8.00
CA GLY A 142 22.95 -20.60 9.38
C GLY A 142 24.44 -20.29 9.49
N PHE A 143 24.83 -19.69 10.60
CA PHE A 143 26.20 -19.26 10.83
C PHE A 143 26.69 -19.83 12.16
N LEU A 144 27.93 -20.35 12.18
CA LEU A 144 28.54 -20.91 13.38
C LEU A 144 29.93 -20.34 13.62
N VAL A 145 30.31 -20.22 14.89
CA VAL A 145 31.67 -19.85 15.31
C VAL A 145 32.29 -21.07 15.98
N ARG A 146 33.52 -21.40 15.57
CA ARG A 146 34.27 -22.50 16.14
C ARG A 146 34.88 -22.11 17.48
N ARG A 147 34.73 -22.98 18.48
CA ARG A 147 35.42 -22.80 19.76
C ARG A 147 36.92 -23.09 19.59
N PRO A 148 37.81 -22.30 20.22
CA PRO A 148 39.26 -22.56 20.19
C PRO A 148 39.57 -23.99 20.66
N GLY A 149 40.33 -24.74 19.86
CA GLY A 149 40.72 -26.12 20.17
C GLY A 149 39.77 -27.23 19.68
N ALA A 150 38.65 -26.90 19.02
CA ALA A 150 37.74 -27.89 18.45
C ALA A 150 38.25 -28.44 17.10
N ALA A 151 38.52 -29.75 17.03
CA ALA A 151 38.93 -30.45 15.81
C ALA A 151 37.72 -31.03 15.03
N GLY A 152 37.77 -31.00 13.67
CA GLY A 152 36.74 -31.56 12.76
C GLY A 152 36.08 -30.52 11.84
N GLY A 153 35.35 -30.92 10.79
CA GLY A 153 34.59 -30.00 9.93
C GLY A 153 33.36 -29.40 10.63
N ALA A 154 32.72 -28.39 10.01
CA ALA A 154 31.44 -27.85 10.51
C ALA A 154 30.41 -29.00 10.67
N PRO A 155 29.74 -29.14 11.84
CA PRO A 155 28.72 -30.16 11.99
C PRO A 155 27.57 -29.85 11.04
N VAL A 156 27.21 -30.81 10.18
CA VAL A 156 26.04 -30.70 9.31
C VAL A 156 24.83 -31.10 10.14
N HIS A 157 24.06 -30.11 10.63
CA HIS A 157 22.73 -30.41 11.17
C HIS A 157 21.77 -30.55 10.00
N ASP A 158 21.62 -31.77 9.50
CA ASP A 158 20.83 -32.11 8.31
C ASP A 158 19.31 -31.95 8.46
N ALA A 159 18.81 -31.63 9.66
CA ALA A 159 17.38 -31.50 9.90
C ALA A 159 17.05 -30.37 10.86
N VAL A 160 16.85 -29.17 10.32
CA VAL A 160 16.15 -28.08 11.02
C VAL A 160 14.72 -28.10 10.55
N SER A 161 13.76 -28.15 11.47
CA SER A 161 12.35 -27.98 11.11
C SER A 161 11.91 -26.54 11.35
N ASP A 162 11.06 -26.01 10.49
CA ASP A 162 10.42 -24.72 10.72
C ASP A 162 9.39 -24.80 11.87
N ARG A 163 8.73 -23.67 12.18
CA ARG A 163 7.66 -23.59 13.20
C ARG A 163 6.43 -24.47 12.89
N PHE A 164 6.42 -25.17 11.77
CA PHE A 164 5.36 -26.07 11.32
C PHE A 164 5.80 -27.54 11.26
N ASP A 165 6.98 -27.87 11.81
CA ASP A 165 7.63 -29.18 11.74
C ASP A 165 8.00 -29.62 10.30
N THR A 166 8.05 -28.69 9.35
CA THR A 166 8.47 -28.97 7.98
C THR A 166 9.99 -29.07 7.95
N PRO A 167 10.59 -30.18 7.44
CA PRO A 167 12.03 -30.26 7.28
C PRO A 167 12.52 -29.16 6.32
N VAL A 168 13.51 -28.38 6.75
CA VAL A 168 14.11 -27.31 5.95
C VAL A 168 15.61 -27.56 5.84
N SER A 169 16.14 -27.45 4.62
CA SER A 169 17.58 -27.48 4.40
C SER A 169 18.18 -26.14 4.84
N CYS A 170 19.18 -26.20 5.74
CA CYS A 170 19.90 -25.03 6.24
C CYS A 170 21.39 -25.22 5.95
N ALA A 171 21.97 -24.34 5.14
CA ALA A 171 23.41 -24.35 4.88
C ALA A 171 24.13 -23.63 6.04
N LEU A 172 24.89 -24.38 6.83
CA LEU A 172 25.71 -23.83 7.91
C LEU A 172 27.05 -23.35 7.37
N ARG A 173 27.37 -22.07 7.62
CA ARG A 173 28.64 -21.46 7.27
C ARG A 173 29.44 -21.11 8.52
N GLU A 174 30.69 -21.52 8.54
CA GLU A 174 31.63 -21.12 9.59
C GLU A 174 32.05 -19.65 9.41
N VAL A 175 31.97 -18.87 10.48
CA VAL A 175 32.41 -17.48 10.57
C VAL A 175 33.38 -17.33 11.74
N GLU A 176 34.37 -16.44 11.59
CA GLU A 176 35.41 -16.23 12.59
C GLU A 176 34.84 -15.70 13.93
N ALA A 177 33.85 -14.82 13.84
CA ALA A 177 33.07 -14.33 14.97
C ALA A 177 31.66 -13.97 14.53
N LEU A 178 30.68 -14.10 15.43
CA LEU A 178 29.35 -13.54 15.21
C LEU A 178 29.47 -12.01 15.32
N PRO A 179 29.21 -11.24 14.25
CA PRO A 179 29.22 -9.79 14.32
C PRO A 179 28.14 -9.35 15.31
N ARG A 180 28.41 -8.28 16.04
CA ARG A 180 27.53 -7.75 17.07
C ARG A 180 27.40 -6.24 16.93
N HIS A 181 26.23 -5.71 17.24
CA HIS A 181 26.01 -4.28 17.43
C HIS A 181 26.69 -3.81 18.73
N GLY A 182 26.82 -2.49 18.90
CA GLY A 182 27.45 -1.90 20.09
C GLY A 182 26.76 -2.24 21.42
N ASP A 183 25.51 -2.72 21.37
CA ASP A 183 24.73 -3.21 22.51
C ASP A 183 24.93 -4.72 22.80
N GLY A 184 25.81 -5.38 22.04
CA GLY A 184 26.13 -6.80 22.19
C GLY A 184 25.14 -7.76 21.51
N ARG A 185 24.05 -7.30 20.89
CA ARG A 185 23.16 -8.15 20.09
C ARG A 185 23.87 -8.61 18.82
N ILE A 186 23.56 -9.81 18.35
CA ILE A 186 24.11 -10.33 17.08
C ILE A 186 23.59 -9.46 15.93
N ASP A 187 24.52 -9.01 15.09
CA ASP A 187 24.26 -8.27 13.87
C ASP A 187 23.89 -9.28 12.76
N THR A 188 22.59 -9.59 12.69
CA THR A 188 22.05 -10.54 11.72
C THR A 188 22.18 -10.03 10.29
N GLU A 189 22.28 -8.72 10.08
CA GLU A 189 22.48 -8.11 8.76
C GLU A 189 23.93 -8.31 8.28
N ALA A 190 24.93 -8.16 9.16
CA ALA A 190 26.32 -8.47 8.86
C ALA A 190 26.53 -9.95 8.51
N LEU A 191 25.80 -10.84 9.17
CA LEU A 191 25.79 -12.27 8.82
C LEU A 191 25.11 -12.49 7.46
N ALA A 192 23.93 -11.93 7.24
CA ALA A 192 23.20 -12.03 5.97
C ALA A 192 24.02 -11.51 4.77
N ARG A 193 24.81 -10.43 4.94
CA ARG A 193 25.74 -9.89 3.93
C ARG A 193 26.79 -10.90 3.48
N GLN A 194 27.18 -11.84 4.33
CA GLN A 194 28.15 -12.86 3.95
C GLN A 194 27.50 -13.94 3.04
N GLY A 195 26.18 -14.16 3.10
CA GLY A 195 25.45 -15.15 2.30
C GLY A 195 24.96 -14.74 0.90
N GLY A 196 25.13 -13.46 0.51
CA GLY A 196 24.57 -12.87 -0.74
C GLY A 196 23.07 -12.56 -0.61
N ALA A 197 22.53 -11.36 -0.87
CA ALA A 197 23.04 -10.12 -1.44
C ALA A 197 22.50 -8.89 -0.65
N VAL A 198 23.41 -7.92 -0.42
CA VAL A 198 23.31 -6.44 -0.36
C VAL A 198 22.00 -5.79 0.18
N MET A 199 22.02 -4.94 1.24
CA MET A 199 22.47 -3.54 1.23
C MET A 199 23.17 -3.09 2.53
N ALA A 200 24.08 -2.13 2.39
CA ALA A 200 24.92 -1.59 3.46
C ALA A 200 24.26 -0.39 4.15
N ALA A 201 24.32 -0.36 5.49
CA ALA A 201 23.90 0.80 6.26
C ALA A 201 24.74 2.04 5.91
N ARG A 202 24.09 3.05 5.32
CA ARG A 202 24.63 4.38 5.08
C ARG A 202 24.44 5.25 6.33
N ALA A 203 25.32 6.22 6.56
CA ALA A 203 25.11 7.26 7.58
C ALA A 203 23.88 8.11 7.19
N ARG A 204 22.93 8.27 8.13
CA ARG A 204 21.68 9.00 7.91
C ARG A 204 21.94 10.50 7.70
N ASP A 205 21.36 11.06 6.65
CA ASP A 205 21.30 12.50 6.37
C ASP A 205 20.40 13.20 7.40
N PRO A 206 20.65 14.47 7.80
CA PRO A 206 19.72 15.27 8.58
C PRO A 206 18.28 15.29 8.06
N VAL A 207 18.07 15.39 6.74
CA VAL A 207 16.73 15.37 6.13
C VAL A 207 16.07 14.01 6.33
N GLU A 208 16.83 12.94 6.13
CA GLU A 208 16.37 11.56 6.31
C GLU A 208 15.99 11.28 7.77
N THR A 209 16.77 11.78 8.73
CA THR A 209 16.49 11.65 10.17
C THR A 209 15.18 12.30 10.56
N GLN A 210 14.94 13.51 10.05
CA GLN A 210 13.73 14.26 10.35
C GLN A 210 12.51 13.67 9.66
N LEU A 211 12.66 13.17 8.42
CA LEU A 211 11.62 12.44 7.71
C LEU A 211 11.29 11.11 8.41
N ALA A 212 12.29 10.41 8.95
CA ALA A 212 12.09 9.19 9.75
C ALA A 212 11.24 9.47 11.00
N GLY A 213 11.42 10.64 11.63
CA GLY A 213 10.58 11.09 12.73
C GLY A 213 9.12 11.23 12.33
N LEU A 214 8.85 11.90 11.20
CA LEU A 214 7.49 12.02 10.65
C LEU A 214 6.86 10.68 10.31
N TRP A 215 7.63 9.77 9.69
CA TRP A 215 7.17 8.41 9.41
C TRP A 215 6.87 7.64 10.68
N SER A 216 7.70 7.80 11.72
CA SER A 216 7.49 7.11 13.00
C SER A 216 6.16 7.50 13.64
N GLU A 217 5.83 8.80 13.63
CA GLU A 217 4.57 9.34 14.14
C GLU A 217 3.38 8.85 13.33
N LEU A 218 3.46 8.95 11.99
CA LEU A 218 2.35 8.72 11.08
C LEU A 218 2.05 7.24 10.83
N LEU A 219 3.07 6.39 10.88
CA LEU A 219 2.96 4.94 10.64
C LEU A 219 2.93 4.14 11.95
N HIS A 220 3.05 4.81 13.10
CA HIS A 220 3.17 4.20 14.42
C HIS A 220 4.26 3.12 14.50
N ARG A 221 5.38 3.35 13.80
CA ARG A 221 6.51 2.43 13.72
C ARG A 221 7.75 3.04 14.37
N PRO A 222 8.34 2.39 15.38
CA PRO A 222 9.58 2.89 15.98
C PRO A 222 10.76 2.70 15.02
N SER A 223 11.38 3.81 14.61
CA SER A 223 12.62 3.88 13.79
C SER A 223 12.56 3.24 12.38
N PRO A 224 11.91 3.90 11.40
CA PRO A 224 11.98 3.53 9.98
C PRO A 224 13.43 3.54 9.46
N GLY A 225 13.78 2.51 8.69
CA GLY A 225 15.07 2.38 8.00
C GLY A 225 15.12 3.18 6.68
N PRO A 226 16.33 3.50 6.16
CA PRO A 226 16.51 4.23 4.90
C PRO A 226 15.82 3.56 3.70
N ASP A 227 15.87 2.24 3.63
CA ASP A 227 15.28 1.47 2.52
C ASP A 227 13.84 1.04 2.80
N ASP A 228 13.26 1.43 3.95
CA ASP A 228 11.87 1.11 4.27
C ASP A 228 10.96 1.78 3.25
N ASN A 229 10.14 0.97 2.59
CA ASN A 229 9.13 1.45 1.65
C ASN A 229 7.88 1.92 2.41
N PHE A 230 7.44 3.14 2.13
CA PHE A 230 6.33 3.82 2.80
C PHE A 230 5.04 3.01 2.83
N PHE A 231 4.68 2.38 1.71
CA PHE A 231 3.44 1.60 1.60
C PHE A 231 3.56 0.27 2.33
N THR A 232 4.72 -0.40 2.24
CA THR A 232 4.98 -1.63 2.99
C THR A 232 5.02 -1.41 4.50
N ALA A 233 5.40 -0.20 4.92
CA ALA A 233 5.43 0.23 6.32
C ALA A 233 4.04 0.59 6.87
N GLY A 234 2.96 0.42 6.09
CA GLY A 234 1.58 0.71 6.50
C GLY A 234 1.02 2.02 5.94
N GLY A 235 1.77 2.70 5.07
CA GLY A 235 1.32 3.90 4.40
C GLY A 235 0.16 3.62 3.43
N HIS A 236 -0.85 4.46 3.47
CA HIS A 236 -1.97 4.46 2.53
C HIS A 236 -2.35 5.90 2.19
N SER A 237 -3.29 6.13 1.28
CA SER A 237 -3.56 7.46 0.71
C SER A 237 -3.83 8.57 1.74
N LEU A 238 -4.45 8.25 2.87
CA LEU A 238 -4.69 9.22 3.95
C LEU A 238 -3.41 9.51 4.77
N VAL A 239 -2.61 8.50 5.07
CA VAL A 239 -1.31 8.67 5.74
C VAL A 239 -0.32 9.39 4.80
N ALA A 240 -0.37 9.10 3.50
CA ALA A 240 0.38 9.82 2.47
C ALA A 240 -0.01 11.30 2.42
N ALA A 241 -1.30 11.61 2.47
CA ALA A 241 -1.81 12.98 2.53
C ALA A 241 -1.26 13.73 3.75
N ARG A 242 -1.31 13.09 4.92
CA ARG A 242 -0.77 13.63 6.17
C ARG A 242 0.75 13.81 6.10
N LEU A 243 1.46 12.87 5.48
CA LEU A 243 2.90 12.96 5.29
C LEU A 243 3.27 14.14 4.39
N VAL A 244 2.58 14.34 3.26
CA VAL A 244 2.80 15.49 2.37
C VAL A 244 2.60 16.81 3.12
N TYR A 245 1.52 16.92 3.91
CA TYR A 245 1.27 18.09 4.75
C TYR A 245 2.39 18.32 5.78
N ARG A 246 2.82 17.26 6.49
CA ARG A 246 3.87 17.37 7.51
C ARG A 246 5.24 17.68 6.90
N VAL A 247 5.54 17.15 5.73
CA VAL A 247 6.76 17.48 4.99
C VAL A 247 6.78 18.95 4.61
N ARG A 248 5.64 19.50 4.18
CA ARG A 248 5.51 20.93 3.90
C ARG A 248 5.74 21.78 5.17
N GLU A 249 5.10 21.43 6.28
CA GLU A 249 5.26 22.15 7.56
C GLU A 249 6.70 22.13 8.08
N VAL A 250 7.38 20.99 7.93
CA VAL A 250 8.70 20.75 8.55
C VAL A 250 9.85 21.18 7.64
N PHE A 251 9.75 20.96 6.34
CA PHE A 251 10.82 21.20 5.37
C PHE A 251 10.53 22.38 4.44
N GLY A 252 9.31 22.92 4.42
CA GLY A 252 8.91 23.99 3.50
C GLY A 252 8.81 23.53 2.04
N VAL A 253 8.73 22.22 1.80
CA VAL A 253 8.70 21.62 0.45
C VAL A 253 7.34 21.00 0.17
N ASP A 254 6.75 21.34 -0.97
CA ASP A 254 5.55 20.69 -1.48
C ASP A 254 5.92 19.35 -2.13
N LEU A 255 5.90 18.25 -1.36
CA LEU A 255 6.20 16.90 -1.84
C LEU A 255 5.11 16.38 -2.79
N PRO A 256 5.36 16.22 -4.11
CA PRO A 256 4.38 15.70 -5.03
C PRO A 256 4.09 14.23 -4.73
N LEU A 257 2.81 13.83 -4.78
CA LEU A 257 2.43 12.46 -4.41
C LEU A 257 3.10 11.40 -5.31
N ARG A 258 3.39 11.72 -6.58
CA ARG A 258 4.14 10.84 -7.49
C ARG A 258 5.47 10.36 -6.89
N ILE A 259 6.13 11.18 -6.08
CA ILE A 259 7.43 10.85 -5.46
C ILE A 259 7.27 9.71 -4.46
N LEU A 260 6.12 9.60 -3.78
CA LEU A 260 5.83 8.44 -2.92
C LEU A 260 5.79 7.13 -3.70
N PHE A 261 5.54 7.15 -5.02
CA PHE A 261 5.53 5.97 -5.88
C PHE A 261 6.84 5.77 -6.66
N GLU A 262 7.45 6.86 -7.15
CA GLU A 262 8.71 6.83 -7.90
C GLU A 262 9.92 6.53 -7.01
N ALA A 263 9.91 7.03 -5.77
CA ALA A 263 10.97 6.87 -4.79
C ALA A 263 10.37 6.48 -3.42
N PRO A 264 9.72 5.30 -3.31
CA PRO A 264 8.86 4.96 -2.18
C PRO A 264 9.61 4.67 -0.87
N THR A 265 10.94 4.65 -0.90
CA THR A 265 11.81 4.43 0.25
C THR A 265 12.03 5.72 1.05
N LEU A 266 12.27 5.62 2.36
CA LEU A 266 12.62 6.77 3.20
C LEU A 266 13.81 7.57 2.63
N ALA A 267 14.88 6.91 2.22
CA ALA A 267 16.07 7.52 1.63
C ALA A 267 15.77 8.17 0.27
N GLY A 268 14.98 7.51 -0.58
CA GLY A 268 14.53 8.06 -1.86
C GLY A 268 13.72 9.34 -1.71
N MET A 269 12.78 9.38 -0.77
CA MET A 269 12.02 10.58 -0.44
C MET A 269 12.89 11.66 0.20
N ALA A 270 13.79 11.31 1.12
CA ALA A 270 14.71 12.24 1.75
C ALA A 270 15.67 12.89 0.74
N ALA A 271 16.18 12.12 -0.21
CA ALA A 271 17.03 12.63 -1.29
C ALA A 271 16.26 13.62 -2.19
N TRP A 272 14.99 13.32 -2.50
CA TRP A 272 14.15 14.23 -3.26
C TRP A 272 13.89 15.52 -2.47
N ILE A 273 13.49 15.44 -1.20
CA ILE A 273 13.25 16.61 -0.35
C ILE A 273 14.52 17.46 -0.22
N GLY A 274 15.67 16.83 0.03
CA GLY A 274 16.96 17.51 0.14
C GLY A 274 17.34 18.30 -1.11
N ALA A 275 17.03 17.75 -2.30
CA ALA A 275 17.27 18.43 -3.58
C ALA A 275 16.31 19.62 -3.85
N HIS A 276 15.21 19.73 -3.09
CA HIS A 276 14.15 20.74 -3.28
C HIS A 276 13.94 21.62 -2.04
N LEU A 277 14.86 21.57 -1.06
CA LEU A 277 14.81 22.47 0.10
C LEU A 277 14.84 23.94 -0.37
N PRO A 278 14.04 24.83 0.23
CA PRO A 278 14.00 26.22 -0.19
C PRO A 278 15.37 26.90 -0.03
N THR A 279 16.03 27.23 -1.13
CA THR A 279 17.13 28.20 -1.15
C THR A 279 16.48 29.57 -1.06
N GLY A 280 16.50 30.17 0.14
CA GLY A 280 15.64 31.29 0.52
C GLY A 280 15.35 32.31 -0.56
N GLU A 281 14.10 32.34 -1.02
CA GLU A 281 13.40 33.50 -1.58
C GLU A 281 11.89 33.16 -1.71
N GLY A 282 11.07 33.92 -0.99
CA GLY A 282 9.59 34.00 -1.00
C GLY A 282 8.77 32.92 -1.73
N THR A 283 8.54 31.77 -1.10
CA THR A 283 7.47 30.84 -1.53
C THR A 283 6.10 31.42 -1.18
N ARG A 284 5.26 31.67 -2.18
CA ARG A 284 3.85 32.05 -2.02
C ARG A 284 3.15 30.95 -1.22
N GLN A 285 2.57 31.29 -0.07
CA GLN A 285 2.00 30.32 0.86
C GLN A 285 0.68 29.77 0.28
N ILE A 286 0.72 28.55 -0.28
CA ILE A 286 -0.46 27.87 -0.84
C ILE A 286 -1.42 27.55 0.32
N PRO A 287 -2.71 27.89 0.27
CA PRO A 287 -3.63 27.59 1.37
C PRO A 287 -3.74 26.08 1.66
N ASP A 288 -3.88 25.67 2.93
CA ASP A 288 -3.84 24.25 3.35
C ASP A 288 -4.88 23.35 2.68
N CYS A 289 -6.05 23.92 2.33
CA CYS A 289 -7.11 23.22 1.64
C CYS A 289 -6.84 23.04 0.14
N LEU A 290 -5.76 23.61 -0.40
CA LEU A 290 -5.39 23.54 -1.82
C LEU A 290 -4.13 22.69 -1.99
N VAL A 291 -4.29 21.50 -2.56
CA VAL A 291 -3.23 20.51 -2.72
C VAL A 291 -2.65 20.59 -4.13
N PRO A 292 -1.32 20.80 -4.30
CA PRO A 292 -0.66 20.81 -5.60
C PRO A 292 -0.49 19.37 -6.12
N VAL A 293 -1.51 18.85 -6.81
CA VAL A 293 -1.48 17.50 -7.39
C VAL A 293 -0.44 17.43 -8.52
N GLN A 294 -0.43 18.44 -9.38
CA GLN A 294 0.54 18.64 -10.46
C GLN A 294 0.68 20.16 -10.67
N PRO A 295 1.53 20.88 -9.91
CA PRO A 295 1.56 22.34 -9.93
C PRO A 295 2.29 22.94 -11.15
N GLU A 296 3.13 22.14 -11.81
CA GLU A 296 3.90 22.57 -12.99
C GLU A 296 3.05 22.62 -14.26
N GLY A 297 3.35 23.56 -15.15
CA GLY A 297 2.71 23.71 -16.45
C GLY A 297 2.45 25.18 -16.82
N ASP A 298 2.14 25.42 -18.09
CA ASP A 298 1.91 26.75 -18.67
C ASP A 298 0.42 27.02 -19.00
N LYS A 299 -0.43 25.99 -18.93
CA LYS A 299 -1.88 26.14 -19.12
C LYS A 299 -2.55 26.74 -17.87
N SER A 300 -3.73 27.32 -18.06
CA SER A 300 -4.59 27.71 -16.94
C SER A 300 -4.97 26.49 -16.09
N ALA A 301 -4.81 26.62 -14.78
CA ALA A 301 -4.93 25.55 -13.80
C ALA A 301 -6.32 24.93 -13.76
N LEU A 302 -6.38 23.61 -13.55
CA LEU A 302 -7.61 22.88 -13.28
C LEU A 302 -7.75 22.68 -11.77
N PHE A 303 -8.83 23.19 -11.19
CA PHE A 303 -9.13 23.09 -9.77
C PHE A 303 -10.18 21.99 -9.53
N CYS A 304 -9.82 20.95 -8.78
CA CYS A 304 -10.63 19.74 -8.63
C CYS A 304 -11.20 19.63 -7.21
N VAL A 305 -12.52 19.58 -7.07
CA VAL A 305 -13.20 19.52 -5.77
C VAL A 305 -13.30 18.08 -5.28
N HIS A 306 -12.93 17.81 -4.02
CA HIS A 306 -12.93 16.44 -3.49
C HIS A 306 -14.33 15.76 -3.51
N PRO A 307 -14.39 14.42 -3.60
CA PRO A 307 -15.60 13.62 -3.36
C PRO A 307 -15.88 13.48 -1.85
N ALA A 308 -16.81 12.60 -1.47
CA ALA A 308 -17.32 12.46 -0.10
C ALA A 308 -16.23 12.10 0.92
N GLY A 309 -15.15 11.46 0.47
CA GLY A 309 -13.99 11.15 1.29
C GLY A 309 -13.09 12.34 1.64
N GLY A 310 -13.40 13.56 1.18
CA GLY A 310 -12.67 14.79 1.53
C GLY A 310 -11.32 14.96 0.82
N SER A 311 -10.84 13.94 0.13
CA SER A 311 -9.49 13.89 -0.41
C SER A 311 -9.45 14.12 -1.94
N PRO A 312 -8.55 14.98 -2.46
CA PRO A 312 -8.42 15.20 -3.90
C PRO A 312 -7.60 14.12 -4.63
N TRP A 313 -7.08 13.10 -3.95
CA TRP A 313 -6.13 12.16 -4.56
C TRP A 313 -6.72 11.29 -5.68
N CYS A 314 -8.05 11.18 -5.77
CA CYS A 314 -8.71 10.54 -6.91
C CYS A 314 -8.37 11.21 -8.26
N TYR A 315 -7.91 12.46 -8.26
CA TYR A 315 -7.55 13.21 -9.47
C TYR A 315 -6.12 12.97 -9.95
N LEU A 316 -5.30 12.17 -9.24
CA LEU A 316 -3.93 11.91 -9.65
C LEU A 316 -3.84 11.31 -11.05
N PHE A 317 -4.65 10.28 -11.32
CA PHE A 317 -4.69 9.63 -12.63
C PHE A 317 -5.23 10.57 -13.72
N LEU A 318 -6.17 11.46 -13.37
CA LEU A 318 -6.64 12.48 -14.29
C LEU A 318 -5.51 13.45 -14.66
N ALA A 319 -4.76 13.95 -13.66
CA ALA A 319 -3.64 14.87 -13.88
C ALA A 319 -2.57 14.26 -14.78
N GLU A 320 -2.23 12.98 -14.56
CA GLU A 320 -1.27 12.24 -15.38
C GLU A 320 -1.70 12.19 -16.86
N HIS A 321 -2.99 11.90 -17.13
CA HIS A 321 -3.51 11.82 -18.50
C HIS A 321 -3.64 13.19 -19.18
N LEU A 322 -3.81 14.27 -18.41
CA LEU A 322 -3.83 15.64 -18.96
C LEU A 322 -2.45 16.13 -19.41
N GLY A 323 -1.38 15.45 -18.97
CA GLY A 323 0.01 15.72 -19.31
C GLY A 323 0.60 16.90 -18.53
N ARG A 324 1.94 16.96 -18.49
CA ARG A 324 2.72 17.87 -17.64
C ARG A 324 2.52 19.37 -17.90
N ALA A 325 1.96 19.74 -19.05
CA ALA A 325 1.68 21.13 -19.39
C ALA A 325 0.42 21.67 -18.69
N GLN A 326 -0.41 20.81 -18.08
CA GLN A 326 -1.64 21.19 -17.42
C GLN A 326 -1.46 21.21 -15.90
N PRO A 327 -1.43 22.40 -15.25
CA PRO A 327 -1.45 22.46 -13.80
C PRO A 327 -2.77 21.92 -13.25
N VAL A 328 -2.71 21.11 -12.20
CA VAL A 328 -3.85 20.52 -11.50
C VAL A 328 -3.69 20.72 -9.99
N TYR A 329 -4.70 21.34 -9.39
CA TYR A 329 -4.82 21.52 -7.96
C TYR A 329 -6.09 20.83 -7.48
N GLY A 330 -6.03 20.24 -6.30
CA GLY A 330 -7.16 19.56 -5.69
C GLY A 330 -7.54 20.20 -4.37
N PHE A 331 -8.83 20.40 -4.12
CA PHE A 331 -9.30 20.84 -2.81
C PHE A 331 -9.37 19.66 -1.85
N GLN A 332 -8.87 19.87 -0.64
CA GLN A 332 -8.97 18.94 0.46
C GLN A 332 -9.89 19.51 1.54
N ALA A 333 -10.79 18.66 2.04
CA ALA A 333 -11.69 19.02 3.12
C ALA A 333 -10.90 19.39 4.40
N PRO A 334 -11.19 20.53 5.03
CA PRO A 334 -10.71 20.83 6.38
C PRO A 334 -11.10 19.70 7.36
N GLY A 335 -10.19 19.36 8.28
CA GLY A 335 -10.39 18.28 9.25
C GLY A 335 -10.04 16.88 8.74
N LEU A 336 -9.65 16.73 7.47
CA LEU A 336 -9.24 15.42 6.94
C LEU A 336 -7.84 15.01 7.40
N VAL A 337 -6.89 15.96 7.33
CA VAL A 337 -5.48 15.74 7.65
C VAL A 337 -4.96 16.66 8.75
N ASP A 338 -5.70 17.71 9.09
CA ASP A 338 -5.42 18.64 10.18
C ASP A 338 -6.47 18.51 11.30
N ASP A 339 -6.20 19.10 12.46
CA ASP A 339 -7.09 19.06 13.62
C ASP A 339 -8.24 20.10 13.54
N LYS A 340 -8.45 20.69 12.36
CA LYS A 340 -9.51 21.70 12.16
C LYS A 340 -10.89 21.02 12.13
N PRO A 341 -11.94 21.68 12.62
CA PRO A 341 -13.29 21.14 12.50
C PRO A 341 -13.71 21.05 11.02
N PRO A 342 -14.40 19.97 10.60
CA PRO A 342 -14.85 19.83 9.23
C PRO A 342 -15.96 20.86 8.91
N LEU A 343 -15.96 21.34 7.67
CA LEU A 343 -17.05 22.17 7.15
C LEU A 343 -18.24 21.28 6.78
N THR A 344 -19.45 21.72 7.16
CA THR A 344 -20.68 20.91 7.01
C THR A 344 -21.66 21.45 5.98
N THR A 345 -21.38 22.59 5.35
CA THR A 345 -22.24 23.20 4.33
C THR A 345 -21.50 23.46 3.02
N VAL A 346 -22.22 23.33 1.91
CA VAL A 346 -21.70 23.52 0.55
C VAL A 346 -21.20 24.94 0.35
N GLU A 347 -21.93 25.93 0.87
CA GLU A 347 -21.62 27.35 0.74
C GLU A 347 -20.38 27.75 1.54
N ALA A 348 -20.15 27.13 2.70
CA ALA A 348 -18.93 27.36 3.47
C ALA A 348 -17.70 26.78 2.76
N MET A 349 -17.82 25.55 2.24
CA MET A 349 -16.76 24.93 1.45
C MET A 349 -16.43 25.75 0.20
N ALA A 350 -17.45 26.16 -0.56
CA ALA A 350 -17.26 26.92 -1.79
C ALA A 350 -16.58 28.27 -1.56
N ARG A 351 -16.96 29.02 -0.51
CA ARG A 351 -16.29 30.29 -0.15
C ARG A 351 -14.81 30.07 0.16
N LEU A 352 -14.49 29.11 1.02
CA LEU A 352 -13.12 28.77 1.37
C LEU A 352 -12.30 28.39 0.13
N TYR A 353 -12.86 27.54 -0.74
CA TYR A 353 -12.16 27.05 -1.93
C TYR A 353 -11.95 28.13 -2.98
N VAL A 354 -12.92 29.04 -3.17
CA VAL A 354 -12.77 30.21 -4.05
C VAL A 354 -11.69 31.16 -3.54
N GLU A 355 -11.66 31.45 -2.24
CA GLU A 355 -10.59 32.25 -1.64
C GLU A 355 -9.22 31.58 -1.83
N ALA A 356 -9.15 30.26 -1.61
CA ALA A 356 -7.91 29.52 -1.73
C ALA A 356 -7.37 29.49 -3.17
N MET A 357 -8.23 29.23 -4.16
CA MET A 357 -7.78 29.22 -5.56
C MET A 357 -7.37 30.59 -6.06
N ARG A 358 -7.93 31.69 -5.54
CA ARG A 358 -7.53 33.06 -5.88
C ARG A 358 -6.11 33.41 -5.44
N VAL A 359 -5.60 32.77 -4.38
CA VAL A 359 -4.19 32.89 -4.00
C VAL A 359 -3.27 32.36 -5.11
N GLN A 360 -3.71 31.29 -5.79
CA GLN A 360 -2.97 30.63 -6.86
C GLN A 360 -3.20 31.27 -8.24
N GLN A 361 -4.45 31.59 -8.58
CA GLN A 361 -4.86 32.22 -9.82
C GLN A 361 -5.81 33.39 -9.47
N PRO A 362 -5.31 34.64 -9.39
CA PRO A 362 -6.11 35.78 -8.91
C PRO A 362 -7.34 36.13 -9.76
N GLU A 363 -7.29 35.86 -11.07
CA GLU A 363 -8.31 36.25 -12.04
C GLU A 363 -8.69 35.08 -12.94
N GLY A 364 -9.92 35.09 -13.44
CA GLY A 364 -10.40 34.11 -14.42
C GLY A 364 -9.72 34.25 -15.81
N PRO A 365 -10.07 33.37 -16.76
CA PRO A 365 -11.12 32.38 -16.66
C PRO A 365 -10.72 31.15 -15.83
N TYR A 366 -11.62 30.70 -14.96
CA TYR A 366 -11.40 29.54 -14.10
C TYR A 366 -11.83 28.22 -14.74
N ARG A 367 -11.14 27.13 -14.37
CA ARG A 367 -11.51 25.77 -14.75
C ARG A 367 -11.68 24.93 -13.50
N ILE A 368 -12.89 24.41 -13.31
CA ILE A 368 -13.28 23.67 -12.12
C ILE A 368 -13.77 22.28 -12.55
N ALA A 369 -13.34 21.24 -11.84
CA ALA A 369 -13.83 19.88 -12.01
C ALA A 369 -14.28 19.31 -10.67
N ALA A 370 -15.26 18.39 -10.71
CA ALA A 370 -15.70 17.64 -9.55
C ALA A 370 -16.06 16.20 -9.92
N TRP A 371 -15.91 15.31 -8.96
CA TRP A 371 -16.33 13.91 -9.01
C TRP A 371 -17.25 13.61 -7.82
N SER A 372 -18.30 12.82 -8.06
CA SER A 372 -19.22 12.36 -7.01
C SER A 372 -19.82 13.54 -6.23
N SER A 373 -19.78 13.51 -4.90
CA SER A 373 -20.35 14.56 -4.03
C SER A 373 -19.64 15.92 -4.09
N GLY A 374 -18.55 16.06 -4.85
CA GLY A 374 -17.92 17.36 -5.09
C GLY A 374 -18.74 18.27 -6.00
N GLY A 375 -19.71 17.72 -6.74
CA GLY A 375 -20.52 18.44 -7.73
C GLY A 375 -21.25 19.67 -7.17
N PRO A 376 -22.06 19.53 -6.11
CA PRO A 376 -22.76 20.66 -5.48
C PRO A 376 -21.80 21.79 -5.06
N VAL A 377 -20.62 21.45 -4.53
CA VAL A 377 -19.61 22.42 -4.12
C VAL A 377 -18.98 23.13 -5.32
N ALA A 378 -18.62 22.41 -6.39
CA ALA A 378 -18.10 23.01 -7.62
C ALA A 378 -19.12 23.94 -8.30
N PHE A 379 -20.40 23.56 -8.29
CA PHE A 379 -21.48 24.40 -8.81
C PHE A 379 -21.62 25.69 -7.98
N GLU A 380 -21.61 25.58 -6.66
CA GLU A 380 -21.68 26.73 -5.77
C GLU A 380 -20.44 27.65 -5.91
N MET A 381 -19.24 27.08 -6.08
CA MET A 381 -18.03 27.85 -6.38
C MET A 381 -18.18 28.65 -7.68
N ALA A 382 -18.70 28.03 -8.74
CA ALA A 382 -18.95 28.73 -10.00
C ALA A 382 -19.95 29.87 -9.82
N ARG A 383 -21.04 29.65 -9.09
CA ARG A 383 -22.04 30.68 -8.75
C ARG A 383 -21.41 31.85 -7.99
N VAL A 384 -20.56 31.57 -7.00
CA VAL A 384 -19.85 32.60 -6.22
C VAL A 384 -18.90 33.42 -7.10
N LEU A 385 -18.16 32.77 -8.01
CA LEU A 385 -17.25 33.44 -8.94
C LEU A 385 -18.01 34.32 -9.93
N GLU A 386 -19.06 33.81 -10.56
CA GLU A 386 -19.87 34.56 -11.55
C GLU A 386 -20.57 35.77 -10.92
N GLN A 387 -21.07 35.63 -9.68
CA GLN A 387 -21.63 36.76 -8.93
C GLN A 387 -20.60 37.84 -8.60
N ALA A 388 -19.33 37.47 -8.49
CA ALA A 388 -18.22 38.40 -8.32
C ALA A 388 -17.71 38.98 -9.65
N GLY A 389 -18.36 38.68 -10.78
CA GLY A 389 -17.99 39.17 -12.12
C GLY A 389 -16.88 38.38 -12.81
N GLU A 390 -16.49 37.23 -12.25
CA GLU A 390 -15.46 36.36 -12.83
C GLU A 390 -16.03 35.39 -13.86
N ARG A 391 -15.19 34.95 -14.81
CA ARG A 391 -15.59 33.95 -15.81
C ARG A 391 -15.14 32.55 -15.39
N VAL A 392 -16.05 31.57 -15.46
CA VAL A 392 -15.71 30.14 -15.40
C VAL A 392 -15.73 29.57 -16.82
N ALA A 393 -14.56 29.29 -17.39
CA ALA A 393 -14.46 28.74 -18.75
C ALA A 393 -14.79 27.24 -18.82
N THR A 394 -14.64 26.52 -17.73
CA THR A 394 -14.94 25.08 -17.69
C THR A 394 -15.46 24.72 -16.30
N LEU A 395 -16.63 24.10 -16.25
CA LEU A 395 -17.18 23.45 -15.07
C LEU A 395 -17.50 22.01 -15.46
N ALA A 396 -16.66 21.06 -15.03
CA ALA A 396 -16.74 19.67 -15.41
C ALA A 396 -17.29 18.81 -14.26
N PHE A 397 -18.29 17.98 -14.56
CA PHE A 397 -18.87 17.02 -13.63
C PHE A 397 -18.55 15.60 -14.07
N LEU A 398 -17.89 14.84 -13.20
CA LEU A 398 -17.57 13.44 -13.38
C LEU A 398 -18.50 12.64 -12.47
N ASP A 399 -19.56 12.07 -13.02
CA ASP A 399 -20.51 11.22 -12.25
C ASP A 399 -20.98 11.88 -10.94
N CYS A 400 -21.34 13.16 -11.01
CA CYS A 400 -21.85 13.93 -9.89
C CYS A 400 -23.37 13.75 -9.79
N ALA A 401 -23.85 13.53 -8.57
CA ALA A 401 -25.28 13.43 -8.25
C ALA A 401 -25.86 14.80 -7.89
#